data_AF-A0A0N4WZQ5-F1
#
_entry.id   AF-A0A0N4WZQ5-F1
#
_cell.length_a   1.000
_cell.length_b   1.000
_cell.length_c   1.000
_cell.angle_alpha   90.00
_cell.angle_beta   90.00
_cell.angle_gamma   90.00
#
_symmetry.space_group_name_H-M   'P 1'
#
loop_
_entity.id
_entity.type
_entity.pdbx_description
1 polymer ?
#
loop_
_entity_poly.entity_id
_entity_poly.type
_entity_poly.pdbx_seq_one_letter_code
_entity_poly.pdbx_strand_id
1 'polypeptide(L)'
;MWLLPVLLSLSCFGDARASKDEDGLPKNASNTPGYALASEMLLKSINFSVDPCMDFFEFTCGNWVVANPIPNHESSYTQLEKLSDKVQEQMRGLFESSEMFPSRSMNALKLIYQKCMDKKELNKIGSRRLLQTIGSYGVWPMIEGDDKFRVEDFDLTSLMIHLTKVRELHVFVANYPYFDSKNVSRRLIHFDQANLGLGESTRDYYLDQVKYDKKIEAYRQLLIDVIKLINEYDDRPNKNEKIAQDVDEIIDFETKIAKIMVADEDRRDNFRSYNLRHLSDMQNLMPMIDWSRYFYSILPHSVHKYIANDPNVVIIEIDYMRRITELLRSTDPRVITNYVFTRFTSLWEEELGERFDDVLQV
;
A
#
# COMPACT_ATOMS: atom_id res chain seq x y z
N MET A 1 -14.92 -18.99 -16.30
CA MET A 1 -15.89 -18.37 -17.22
C MET A 1 -15.71 -16.86 -17.07
N TRP A 2 -15.02 -16.09 -17.92
CA TRP A 2 -14.58 -16.22 -19.31
C TRP A 2 -13.33 -15.34 -19.49
N LEU A 3 -12.33 -15.85 -20.21
CA LEU A 3 -11.25 -15.09 -20.84
C LEU A 3 -11.83 -14.30 -22.01
N LEU A 4 -11.77 -12.96 -21.99
CA LEU A 4 -11.86 -12.06 -23.16
C LEU A 4 -11.72 -10.61 -22.67
N PRO A 5 -10.51 -10.02 -22.76
CA PRO A 5 -10.42 -8.75 -23.48
C PRO A 5 -9.04 -8.52 -24.11
N VAL A 6 -8.87 -8.75 -25.42
CA VAL A 6 -7.68 -8.24 -26.15
C VAL A 6 -8.03 -7.60 -27.53
N LEU A 7 -9.31 -7.45 -27.91
CA LEU A 7 -9.63 -7.07 -29.31
C LEU A 7 -10.42 -5.79 -29.55
N LEU A 8 -10.47 -4.81 -28.63
CA LEU A 8 -11.19 -3.55 -28.88
C LEU A 8 -10.48 -2.32 -28.32
N SER A 9 -9.40 -1.87 -28.99
CA SER A 9 -8.95 -0.48 -28.87
C SER A 9 -8.04 -0.07 -30.03
N LEU A 10 -8.55 -0.07 -31.26
CA LEU A 10 -7.92 0.59 -32.42
C LEU A 10 -9.03 0.98 -33.41
N SER A 11 -9.88 1.92 -33.01
CA SER A 11 -10.89 2.52 -33.89
C SER A 11 -11.08 4.01 -33.59
N CYS A 12 -9.98 4.75 -33.61
CA CYS A 12 -10.02 6.20 -33.80
C CYS A 12 -8.65 6.62 -34.35
N PHE A 13 -8.57 6.81 -35.67
CA PHE A 13 -7.70 7.73 -36.43
C PHE A 13 -7.38 7.12 -37.82
N GLY A 14 -7.87 7.79 -38.87
CA GLY A 14 -7.39 7.62 -40.25
C GLY A 14 -8.34 6.84 -41.16
N ASP A 15 -9.07 7.58 -41.99
CA ASP A 15 -9.88 7.06 -43.09
C ASP A 15 -8.96 6.45 -44.16
N ALA A 16 -8.79 5.13 -44.12
CA ALA A 16 -8.21 4.35 -45.21
C ALA A 16 -8.99 3.04 -45.32
N ARG A 17 -9.94 2.97 -46.27
CA ARG A 17 -10.63 1.72 -46.63
C ARG A 17 -9.60 0.71 -47.13
N ALA A 18 -9.14 -0.18 -46.26
CA ALA A 18 -8.40 -1.37 -46.65
C ALA A 18 -9.36 -2.37 -47.31
N SER A 19 -9.03 -2.86 -48.51
CA SER A 19 -9.77 -3.94 -49.18
C SER A 19 -9.68 -5.22 -48.35
N LYS A 20 -10.81 -5.88 -48.10
CA LYS A 20 -10.91 -7.14 -47.35
C LYS A 20 -10.96 -8.35 -48.30
N ASP A 21 -10.42 -9.48 -47.86
CA ASP A 21 -10.57 -10.81 -48.47
C ASP A 21 -11.94 -11.44 -48.13
N GLU A 22 -12.25 -12.60 -48.74
CA GLU A 22 -13.53 -13.31 -48.55
C GLU A 22 -13.82 -13.64 -47.07
N ASP A 23 -12.79 -13.74 -46.23
CA ASP A 23 -12.90 -13.95 -44.78
C ASP A 23 -12.88 -12.64 -43.94
N GLY A 24 -12.95 -11.47 -44.58
CA GLY A 24 -13.00 -10.16 -43.89
C GLY A 24 -11.65 -9.64 -43.37
N LEU A 25 -10.55 -10.34 -43.63
CA LEU A 25 -9.18 -9.93 -43.31
C LEU A 25 -8.65 -8.91 -44.33
N PRO A 26 -7.85 -7.89 -43.94
CA PRO A 26 -7.28 -6.93 -44.89
C PRO A 26 -6.30 -7.62 -45.85
N LYS A 27 -6.51 -7.48 -47.17
CA LYS A 27 -5.78 -8.12 -48.29
C LYS A 27 -4.25 -7.92 -48.34
N ASN A 28 -3.63 -7.24 -47.38
CA ASN A 28 -2.21 -6.87 -47.40
C ASN A 28 -1.59 -6.61 -46.01
N ALA A 29 -2.19 -7.13 -44.93
CA ALA A 29 -1.70 -6.87 -43.56
C ALA A 29 -0.24 -7.35 -43.34
N SER A 30 0.19 -8.37 -44.07
CA SER A 30 1.51 -9.04 -43.96
C SER A 30 2.72 -8.17 -44.34
N ASN A 31 2.52 -7.06 -45.04
CA ASN A 31 3.63 -6.19 -45.52
C ASN A 31 3.77 -4.89 -44.72
N THR A 32 3.04 -4.74 -43.62
CA THR A 32 3.14 -3.54 -42.78
C THR A 32 4.33 -3.66 -41.80
N PRO A 33 5.01 -2.55 -41.46
CA PRO A 33 6.03 -2.56 -40.40
C PRO A 33 5.51 -3.10 -39.06
N GLY A 34 4.24 -2.81 -38.74
CA GLY A 34 3.59 -3.33 -37.54
C GLY A 34 3.43 -4.86 -37.54
N TYR A 35 3.03 -5.44 -38.68
CA TYR A 35 2.96 -6.89 -38.83
C TYR A 35 4.34 -7.54 -38.72
N ALA A 36 5.35 -6.99 -39.39
CA ALA A 36 6.71 -7.52 -39.32
C ALA A 36 7.23 -7.53 -37.88
N LEU A 37 7.04 -6.43 -37.15
CA LEU A 37 7.43 -6.33 -35.73
C LEU A 37 6.67 -7.34 -34.85
N ALA A 38 5.35 -7.42 -34.99
CA ALA A 38 4.53 -8.34 -34.21
C ALA A 38 4.90 -9.81 -34.50
N SER A 39 5.09 -10.16 -35.78
CA SER A 39 5.51 -11.49 -36.20
C SER A 39 6.88 -11.85 -35.63
N GLU A 40 7.84 -10.92 -35.66
CA GLU A 40 9.17 -11.14 -35.09
C GLU A 40 9.09 -11.37 -33.58
N MET A 41 8.32 -10.56 -32.85
CA MET A 41 8.13 -10.71 -31.40
C MET A 41 7.53 -12.07 -31.03
N LEU A 42 6.52 -12.52 -31.78
CA LEU A 42 5.88 -13.82 -31.57
C LEU A 42 6.83 -14.98 -31.89
N LEU A 43 7.50 -14.95 -33.05
CA LEU A 43 8.42 -16.00 -33.47
C LEU A 43 9.61 -16.16 -32.51
N LYS A 44 10.07 -15.07 -31.88
CA LYS A 44 11.09 -15.11 -30.84
C LYS A 44 10.61 -15.72 -29.51
N SER A 45 9.30 -15.70 -29.26
CA SER A 45 8.71 -16.18 -28.00
C SER A 45 8.24 -17.63 -28.08
N ILE A 46 7.77 -18.07 -29.26
CA ILE A 46 7.21 -19.41 -29.49
C ILE A 46 8.31 -20.47 -29.45
N ASN A 47 8.09 -21.53 -28.67
CA ASN A 47 8.87 -22.75 -28.67
C ASN A 47 8.19 -23.83 -29.53
N PHE A 48 8.57 -23.90 -30.81
CA PHE A 48 8.01 -24.88 -31.77
C PHE A 48 8.35 -26.35 -31.46
N SER A 49 9.17 -26.62 -30.44
CA SER A 49 9.51 -28.00 -30.03
C SER A 49 8.44 -28.63 -29.13
N VAL A 50 7.46 -27.85 -28.67
CA VAL A 50 6.40 -28.29 -27.76
C VAL A 50 5.06 -28.35 -28.48
N ASP A 51 4.27 -29.38 -28.21
CA ASP A 51 2.93 -29.50 -28.78
C ASP A 51 1.98 -28.48 -28.10
N PRO A 52 1.36 -27.55 -28.86
CA PRO A 52 0.42 -26.58 -28.31
C PRO A 52 -0.81 -27.22 -27.63
N CYS A 53 -1.17 -28.47 -27.97
CA CYS A 53 -2.28 -29.18 -27.33
C CYS A 53 -1.91 -29.76 -25.95
N MET A 54 -0.61 -29.89 -25.66
CA MET A 54 -0.12 -30.44 -24.40
C MET A 54 0.22 -29.35 -23.39
N ASP A 55 0.95 -28.32 -23.82
CA ASP A 55 1.26 -27.15 -23.01
C ASP A 55 1.30 -25.90 -23.88
N PHE A 56 0.16 -25.22 -23.94
CA PHE A 56 0.03 -24.01 -24.75
C PHE A 56 0.87 -22.85 -24.21
N PHE A 57 1.12 -22.80 -22.88
CA PHE A 57 1.96 -21.76 -22.30
C PHE A 57 3.41 -21.94 -22.74
N GLU A 58 3.97 -23.14 -22.59
CA GLU A 58 5.34 -23.42 -23.02
C GLU A 58 5.50 -23.27 -24.54
N PHE A 59 4.53 -23.73 -25.34
CA PHE A 59 4.55 -23.51 -26.78
C PHE A 59 4.61 -22.02 -27.14
N THR A 60 3.80 -21.17 -26.51
CA THR A 60 3.72 -19.74 -26.87
C THR A 60 4.80 -18.87 -26.24
N CYS A 61 5.27 -19.21 -25.04
CA CYS A 61 6.11 -18.36 -24.20
C CYS A 61 7.47 -18.98 -23.82
N GLY A 62 7.72 -20.26 -24.10
CA GLY A 62 8.88 -20.99 -23.59
C GLY A 62 10.22 -20.33 -23.93
N ASN A 63 10.39 -19.90 -25.19
CA ASN A 63 11.61 -19.20 -25.61
C ASN A 63 11.72 -17.80 -24.98
N TRP A 64 10.60 -17.14 -24.70
CA TRP A 64 10.60 -15.85 -24.03
C TRP A 64 11.10 -15.97 -22.58
N VAL A 65 10.64 -16.97 -21.84
CA VAL A 65 11.05 -17.20 -20.44
C VAL A 65 12.56 -17.45 -20.35
N VAL A 66 13.11 -18.25 -21.26
CA VAL A 66 14.56 -18.52 -21.32
C VAL A 66 15.35 -17.25 -21.66
N ALA A 67 14.84 -16.41 -22.57
CA ALA A 67 15.53 -15.21 -23.02
C ALA A 67 15.40 -14.00 -22.09
N ASN A 68 14.47 -14.01 -21.14
CA ASN A 68 14.18 -12.89 -20.24
C ASN A 68 14.17 -13.38 -18.78
N PRO A 69 15.35 -13.70 -18.20
CA PRO A 69 15.44 -14.06 -16.79
C PRO A 69 14.97 -12.89 -15.91
N ILE A 70 14.38 -13.20 -14.76
CA ILE A 70 13.89 -12.20 -13.81
C ILE A 70 15.08 -11.33 -13.34
N PRO A 71 15.06 -10.01 -13.58
CA PRO A 71 16.10 -9.12 -13.09
C PRO A 71 16.19 -9.10 -11.56
N ASN A 72 17.37 -8.82 -11.01
CA ASN A 72 17.59 -8.84 -9.55
C ASN A 72 16.71 -7.86 -8.74
N HIS A 73 16.15 -6.83 -9.39
CA HIS A 73 15.29 -5.82 -8.77
C HIS A 73 13.80 -6.15 -8.90
N GLU A 74 13.44 -7.28 -9.50
CA GLU A 74 12.07 -7.70 -9.75
C GLU A 74 11.77 -9.04 -9.09
N SER A 75 10.54 -9.21 -8.64
CA SER A 75 10.04 -10.51 -8.12
C SER A 75 9.38 -11.37 -9.21
N SER A 76 8.99 -10.74 -10.31
CA SER A 76 8.44 -11.37 -11.50
C SER A 76 8.77 -10.52 -12.72
N TYR A 77 8.94 -11.15 -13.88
CA TYR A 77 9.21 -10.40 -15.11
C TYR A 77 8.35 -10.94 -16.25
N THR A 78 7.58 -10.06 -16.86
CA THR A 78 6.72 -10.33 -18.01
C THR A 78 6.92 -9.26 -19.08
N GLN A 79 6.14 -9.36 -20.17
CA GLN A 79 6.11 -8.32 -21.19
C GLN A 79 5.60 -6.97 -20.65
N LEU A 80 4.82 -6.97 -19.56
CA LEU A 80 4.33 -5.74 -18.93
C LEU A 80 5.43 -5.01 -18.17
N GLU A 81 6.24 -5.71 -17.39
CA GLU A 81 7.40 -5.12 -16.70
C GLU A 81 8.40 -4.57 -17.72
N LYS A 82 8.68 -5.33 -18.80
CA LYS A 82 9.53 -4.85 -19.90
C LYS A 82 9.00 -3.57 -20.56
N LEU A 83 7.68 -3.45 -20.70
CA LEU A 83 7.06 -2.23 -21.20
C LEU A 83 7.17 -1.08 -20.18
N SER A 84 6.96 -1.39 -18.89
CA SER A 84 7.12 -0.45 -17.79
C SER A 84 8.53 0.14 -17.75
N ASP A 85 9.58 -0.69 -17.87
CA ASP A 85 10.98 -0.27 -17.93
C ASP A 85 11.19 0.80 -19.02
N LYS A 86 10.67 0.53 -20.22
CA LYS A 86 10.78 1.45 -21.36
C LYS A 86 10.04 2.76 -21.10
N VAL A 87 8.85 2.71 -20.50
CA VAL A 87 8.08 3.90 -20.15
C VAL A 87 8.81 4.71 -19.07
N GLN A 88 9.34 4.05 -18.05
CA GLN A 88 10.11 4.69 -16.99
C GLN A 88 11.39 5.34 -17.52
N GLU A 89 12.11 4.71 -18.44
CA GLU A 89 13.29 5.29 -19.09
C GLU A 89 12.92 6.57 -19.87
N GLN A 90 11.81 6.54 -20.62
CA GLN A 90 11.31 7.73 -21.32
C GLN A 90 10.89 8.84 -20.36
N MET A 91 10.17 8.49 -19.28
CA MET A 91 9.76 9.44 -18.25
C MET A 91 10.97 10.06 -17.54
N ARG A 92 11.97 9.26 -17.22
CA ARG A 92 13.25 9.72 -16.66
C ARG A 92 13.92 10.73 -17.57
N GLY A 93 14.00 10.46 -18.88
CA GLY A 93 14.52 11.41 -19.86
C GLY A 93 13.77 12.75 -19.87
N LEU A 94 12.44 12.74 -19.70
CA LEU A 94 11.63 13.95 -19.60
C LEU A 94 11.92 14.74 -18.32
N PHE A 95 12.02 14.06 -17.18
CA PHE A 95 12.26 14.71 -15.88
C PHE A 95 13.71 15.18 -15.69
N GLU A 96 14.69 14.53 -16.32
CA GLU A 96 16.10 14.92 -16.27
C GLU A 96 16.49 15.97 -17.32
N SER A 97 15.63 16.22 -18.32
CA SER A 97 15.87 17.25 -19.34
C SER A 97 16.08 18.65 -18.74
N SER A 98 16.66 19.59 -19.48
CA SER A 98 16.71 21.01 -19.07
C SER A 98 15.48 21.82 -19.50
N GLU A 99 14.58 21.22 -20.27
CA GLU A 99 13.40 21.88 -20.84
C GLU A 99 12.35 22.20 -19.77
N MET A 100 11.75 23.39 -19.84
CA MET A 100 10.62 23.76 -19.00
C MET A 100 9.32 23.54 -19.77
N PHE A 101 8.39 22.81 -19.16
CA PHE A 101 7.09 22.57 -19.77
C PHE A 101 6.20 23.81 -19.64
N PRO A 102 5.27 24.06 -20.59
CA PRO A 102 4.26 25.10 -20.42
C PRO A 102 3.33 24.85 -19.22
N SER A 103 3.12 23.58 -18.86
CA SER A 103 2.27 23.18 -17.73
C SER A 103 2.99 23.33 -16.40
N ARG A 104 2.37 24.09 -15.48
CA ARG A 104 2.86 24.22 -14.09
C ARG A 104 2.92 22.87 -13.38
N SER A 105 1.93 22.01 -13.59
CA SER A 105 1.87 20.68 -12.96
C SER A 105 3.03 19.79 -13.43
N MET A 106 3.39 19.84 -14.71
CA MET A 106 4.54 19.08 -15.22
C MET A 106 5.86 19.56 -14.63
N ASN A 107 6.04 20.88 -14.48
CA ASN A 107 7.24 21.41 -13.83
C ASN A 107 7.28 21.09 -12.33
N ALA A 108 6.13 21.02 -11.66
CA ALA A 108 6.05 20.58 -10.27
C ALA A 108 6.46 19.11 -10.12
N LEU A 109 5.98 18.20 -10.99
CA LEU A 109 6.40 16.79 -11.02
C LEU A 109 7.90 16.65 -11.25
N LYS A 110 8.47 17.45 -12.16
CA LYS A 110 9.91 17.47 -12.42
C LYS A 110 10.71 17.90 -11.19
N LEU A 111 10.24 18.91 -10.46
CA LEU A 111 10.85 19.34 -9.21
C LEU A 111 10.77 18.24 -8.13
N ILE A 112 9.64 17.55 -8.02
CA ILE A 112 9.47 16.41 -7.10
C ILE A 112 10.47 15.31 -7.44
N TYR A 113 10.58 14.94 -8.72
CA TYR A 113 11.57 13.95 -9.18
C TYR A 113 12.99 14.36 -8.81
N GLN A 114 13.40 15.60 -9.10
CA GLN A 114 14.73 16.10 -8.75
C GLN A 114 15.01 16.04 -7.24
N LYS A 115 13.99 16.29 -6.40
CA LYS A 115 14.11 16.18 -4.94
C LYS A 115 14.20 14.74 -4.46
N CYS A 116 13.44 13.83 -5.06
CA CYS A 116 13.53 12.39 -4.80
C CYS A 116 14.91 11.82 -5.16
N MET A 117 15.49 12.28 -6.28
CA MET A 117 16.80 11.81 -6.75
C MET A 117 17.99 12.44 -6.02
N ASP A 118 17.79 13.49 -5.21
CA ASP A 118 18.86 14.13 -4.41
C ASP A 118 19.15 13.32 -3.14
N LYS A 119 19.75 12.15 -3.33
CA LYS A 119 20.17 11.22 -2.28
C LYS A 119 21.05 11.88 -1.22
N LYS A 120 21.87 12.85 -1.61
CA LYS A 120 22.75 13.57 -0.67
C LYS A 120 21.94 14.38 0.34
N GLU A 121 20.89 15.06 -0.10
CA GLU A 121 20.00 15.81 0.79
C GLU A 121 19.16 14.85 1.65
N LEU A 122 18.63 13.76 1.07
CA LEU A 122 17.88 12.74 1.83
C LEU A 122 18.72 12.13 2.96
N ASN A 123 19.94 11.67 2.65
CA ASN A 123 20.85 11.08 3.63
C ASN A 123 21.24 12.06 4.76
N LYS A 124 21.23 13.36 4.50
CA LYS A 124 21.49 14.42 5.50
C LYS A 124 20.29 14.69 6.42
N ILE A 125 19.07 14.50 5.91
CA ILE A 125 17.84 14.65 6.70
C ILE A 125 17.68 13.45 7.63
N GLY A 126 17.85 12.23 7.10
CA GLY A 126 17.74 10.99 7.89
C GLY A 126 16.40 10.87 8.62
N SER A 127 16.43 10.28 9.82
CA SER A 127 15.26 10.13 10.69
C SER A 127 14.79 11.42 11.39
N ARG A 128 15.49 12.56 11.19
CA ARG A 128 15.23 13.78 11.97
C ARG A 128 13.81 14.32 11.80
N ARG A 129 13.29 14.35 10.56
CA ARG A 129 11.93 14.84 10.29
C ARG A 129 10.86 13.90 10.84
N LEU A 130 11.08 12.60 10.72
CA LEU A 130 10.22 11.57 11.31
C LEU A 130 10.11 11.78 12.83
N LEU A 131 11.25 11.86 13.52
CA LEU A 131 11.27 12.02 14.98
C LEU A 131 10.70 13.36 15.45
N GLN A 132 10.97 14.46 14.73
CA GLN A 132 10.33 15.75 15.01
C GLN A 132 8.81 15.69 14.86
N THR A 133 8.33 14.98 13.84
CA THR A 133 6.90 14.79 13.62
C THR A 133 6.29 13.98 14.76
N ILE A 134 6.87 12.82 15.09
CA ILE A 134 6.41 11.98 16.22
C ILE A 134 6.40 12.78 17.54
N GLY A 135 7.50 13.46 17.86
CA GLY A 135 7.63 14.25 19.09
C GLY A 135 6.65 15.42 19.21
N SER A 136 6.06 15.88 18.09
CA SER A 136 5.03 16.91 18.13
C SER A 136 3.63 16.39 18.53
N TYR A 137 3.44 15.07 18.54
CA TYR A 137 2.15 14.44 18.86
C TYR A 137 2.21 13.44 20.03
N GLY A 138 3.39 13.00 20.45
CA GLY A 138 3.53 12.15 21.61
C GLY A 138 4.96 11.64 21.82
N VAL A 139 5.12 10.82 22.85
CA VAL A 139 6.37 10.12 23.14
C VAL A 139 6.33 8.76 22.50
N TRP A 140 7.39 8.35 21.78
CA TRP A 140 7.53 6.98 21.28
C TRP A 140 8.36 6.14 22.27
N PRO A 141 7.74 5.26 23.08
CA PRO A 141 8.44 4.55 24.16
C PRO A 141 9.68 3.78 23.70
N MET A 142 9.59 3.09 22.56
CA MET A 142 10.69 2.29 22.01
C MET A 142 11.94 3.11 21.62
N ILE A 143 11.78 4.39 21.29
CA ILE A 143 12.91 5.30 20.95
C ILE A 143 13.31 6.18 22.13
N GLU A 144 12.34 6.68 22.89
CA GLU A 144 12.55 7.73 23.88
C GLU A 144 12.71 7.22 25.31
N GLY A 145 12.26 5.99 25.57
CA GLY A 145 12.28 5.32 26.88
C GLY A 145 10.90 5.24 27.53
N ASP A 146 10.62 4.10 28.14
CA ASP A 146 9.36 3.85 28.87
C ASP A 146 9.17 4.82 30.05
N ASP A 147 10.24 5.36 30.62
CA ASP A 147 10.23 6.33 31.73
C ASP A 147 9.61 7.68 31.32
N LYS A 148 9.61 8.00 30.03
CA LYS A 148 8.98 9.22 29.49
C LYS A 148 7.54 9.01 29.07
N PHE A 149 7.10 7.75 28.95
CA PHE A 149 5.73 7.44 28.55
C PHE A 149 4.81 7.45 29.77
N ARG A 150 3.86 8.38 29.77
CA ARG A 150 2.85 8.50 30.82
C ARG A 150 1.54 7.95 30.33
N VAL A 151 1.06 6.90 30.99
CA VAL A 151 -0.20 6.23 30.63
C VAL A 151 -1.39 7.19 30.72
N GLU A 152 -1.36 8.17 31.62
CA GLU A 152 -2.43 9.16 31.76
C GLU A 152 -2.52 10.11 30.55
N ASP A 153 -1.44 10.27 29.80
CA ASP A 153 -1.38 11.13 28.61
C ASP A 153 -1.79 10.35 27.34
N PHE A 154 -2.05 9.04 27.44
CA PHE A 154 -2.47 8.22 26.31
C PHE A 154 -3.88 8.59 25.83
N ASP A 155 -3.97 8.98 24.56
CA ASP A 155 -5.22 9.26 23.87
C ASP A 155 -5.20 8.68 22.47
N LEU A 156 -5.90 7.56 22.30
CA LEU A 156 -6.02 6.87 21.01
C LEU A 156 -6.62 7.78 19.92
N THR A 157 -7.53 8.69 20.28
CA THR A 157 -8.13 9.61 19.31
C THR A 157 -7.08 10.56 18.76
N SER A 158 -6.22 11.12 19.62
CA SER A 158 -5.11 12.00 19.20
C SER A 158 -4.13 11.27 18.30
N LEU A 159 -3.75 10.03 18.65
CA LEU A 159 -2.87 9.21 17.83
C LEU A 159 -3.44 9.01 16.43
N MET A 160 -4.70 8.58 16.32
CA MET A 160 -5.33 8.35 15.02
C MET A 160 -5.47 9.65 14.20
N ILE A 161 -5.84 10.77 14.82
CA ILE A 161 -5.89 12.08 14.14
C ILE A 161 -4.53 12.42 13.53
N HIS A 162 -3.45 12.22 14.29
CA HIS A 162 -2.10 12.50 13.82
C HIS A 162 -1.75 11.70 12.56
N LEU A 163 -1.91 10.36 12.64
CA LEU A 163 -1.60 9.47 11.52
C LEU A 163 -2.37 9.85 10.25
N THR A 164 -3.67 10.09 10.39
CA THR A 164 -4.52 10.43 9.25
C THR A 164 -4.18 11.81 8.68
N LYS A 165 -3.87 12.82 9.52
CA LYS A 165 -3.51 14.17 9.03
C LYS A 165 -2.20 14.21 8.27
N VAL A 166 -1.23 13.41 8.67
CA VAL A 166 0.16 13.53 8.16
C VAL A 166 0.43 12.56 7.00
N ARG A 167 -0.19 11.37 7.01
CA ARG A 167 0.08 10.32 6.01
C ARG A 167 -1.15 9.56 5.54
N GLU A 168 -2.38 9.99 5.87
CA GLU A 168 -3.61 9.23 5.58
C GLU A 168 -3.54 7.78 6.08
N LEU A 169 -2.76 7.56 7.15
CA LEU A 169 -2.60 6.21 7.70
C LEU A 169 -3.77 5.88 8.61
N HIS A 170 -4.32 4.69 8.38
CA HIS A 170 -5.33 4.09 9.22
C HIS A 170 -4.75 2.88 9.96
N VAL A 171 -4.91 2.89 11.28
CA VAL A 171 -4.55 1.78 12.18
C VAL A 171 -5.81 1.31 12.89
N PHE A 172 -5.93 -0.01 13.09
CA PHE A 172 -7.10 -0.69 13.67
C PHE A 172 -8.37 -0.60 12.82
N VAL A 173 -8.78 0.60 12.41
CA VAL A 173 -10.00 0.85 11.64
C VAL A 173 -9.71 1.81 10.49
N ALA A 174 -9.94 1.34 9.27
CA ALA A 174 -9.90 2.16 8.07
C ALA A 174 -11.22 2.91 7.93
N ASN A 175 -11.15 4.19 7.54
CA ASN A 175 -12.34 4.94 7.17
C ASN A 175 -12.08 5.77 5.91
N TYR A 176 -12.98 5.65 4.94
CA TYR A 176 -12.79 6.28 3.62
C TYR A 176 -14.13 6.58 2.95
N PRO A 177 -14.20 7.62 2.10
CA PRO A 177 -15.39 7.86 1.28
C PRO A 177 -15.45 6.83 0.15
N TYR A 178 -16.57 6.12 0.03
CA TYR A 178 -16.79 5.17 -1.06
C TYR A 178 -18.21 5.24 -1.61
N PHE A 179 -18.44 4.60 -2.77
CA PHE A 179 -19.77 4.55 -3.38
C PHE A 179 -20.73 3.74 -2.51
N ASP A 180 -21.96 4.23 -2.37
CA ASP A 180 -23.03 3.41 -1.84
C ASP A 180 -23.42 2.34 -2.88
N SER A 181 -23.17 1.07 -2.56
CA SER A 181 -23.45 -0.05 -3.47
C SER A 181 -24.93 -0.18 -3.84
N LYS A 182 -25.85 0.40 -3.06
CA LYS A 182 -27.30 0.45 -3.36
C LYS A 182 -27.73 1.75 -4.05
N ASN A 183 -26.88 2.77 -4.08
CA ASN A 183 -27.12 4.04 -4.79
C ASN A 183 -25.79 4.71 -5.17
N VAL A 184 -25.25 4.32 -6.33
CA VAL A 184 -23.93 4.79 -6.79
C VAL A 184 -23.89 6.29 -7.15
N SER A 185 -25.02 7.00 -7.13
CA SER A 185 -25.06 8.46 -7.30
C SER A 185 -24.64 9.23 -6.03
N ARG A 186 -24.44 8.55 -4.90
CA ARG A 186 -23.92 9.13 -3.66
C ARG A 186 -22.70 8.38 -3.13
N ARG A 187 -21.96 9.04 -2.24
CA ARG A 187 -20.87 8.45 -1.46
C ARG A 187 -21.22 8.45 0.02
N LEU A 188 -20.77 7.42 0.73
CA LEU A 188 -20.90 7.28 2.17
C LEU A 188 -19.50 7.14 2.78
N ILE A 189 -19.38 7.36 4.08
CA ILE A 189 -18.18 6.96 4.83
C ILE A 189 -18.28 5.46 5.07
N HIS A 190 -17.24 4.72 4.70
CA HIS A 190 -17.12 3.30 4.97
C HIS A 190 -16.14 3.10 6.12
N PHE A 191 -16.42 2.15 7.00
CA PHE A 191 -15.51 1.68 8.04
C PHE A 191 -15.16 0.21 7.80
N ASP A 192 -13.89 -0.12 7.96
CA ASP A 192 -13.39 -1.47 7.73
C ASP A 192 -12.21 -1.82 8.65
N GLN A 193 -11.82 -3.09 8.68
CA GLN A 193 -10.58 -3.52 9.31
C GLN A 193 -9.38 -2.86 8.60
N ALA A 194 -8.46 -2.27 9.37
CA ALA A 194 -7.23 -1.73 8.80
C ALA A 194 -6.24 -2.84 8.44
N ASN A 195 -5.31 -2.54 7.53
CA ASN A 195 -4.23 -3.45 7.15
C ASN A 195 -3.25 -3.68 8.30
N LEU A 196 -2.60 -4.84 8.32
CA LEU A 196 -1.49 -5.16 9.23
C LEU A 196 -0.16 -4.59 8.69
N GLY A 197 0.91 -4.70 9.48
CA GLY A 197 2.23 -4.14 9.22
C GLY A 197 2.84 -4.64 7.93
N LEU A 198 2.58 -5.90 7.60
CA LEU A 198 2.99 -6.53 6.33
C LEU A 198 2.08 -6.19 5.14
N GLY A 199 1.04 -5.37 5.33
CA GLY A 199 0.16 -4.88 4.27
C GLY A 199 -1.17 -5.64 4.14
N GLU A 200 -1.84 -5.44 3.02
CA GLU A 200 -3.12 -6.08 2.69
C GLU A 200 -2.96 -7.60 2.48
N SER A 201 -4.00 -8.38 2.77
CA SER A 201 -4.01 -9.84 2.58
C SER A 201 -2.88 -10.62 3.26
N THR A 202 -2.31 -10.07 4.35
CA THR A 202 -1.21 -10.70 5.10
C THR A 202 -1.63 -11.37 6.40
N ARG A 203 -2.93 -11.39 6.72
CA ARG A 203 -3.50 -12.03 7.91
C ARG A 203 -2.90 -13.42 8.16
N ASP A 204 -2.87 -14.26 7.14
CA ASP A 204 -2.44 -15.64 7.27
C ASP A 204 -0.94 -15.80 7.51
N TYR A 205 -0.12 -14.77 7.22
CA TYR A 205 1.31 -14.79 7.57
C TYR A 205 1.52 -14.84 9.08
N TYR A 206 0.63 -14.22 9.85
CA TYR A 206 0.66 -14.22 11.31
C TYR A 206 0.03 -15.47 11.94
N LEU A 207 -0.87 -16.14 11.21
CA LEU A 207 -1.65 -17.28 11.74
C LEU A 207 -1.06 -18.64 11.38
N ASP A 208 -0.45 -18.77 10.21
CA ASP A 208 0.22 -19.99 9.77
C ASP A 208 1.74 -19.85 9.93
N GLN A 209 2.18 -20.09 11.17
CA GLN A 209 3.59 -20.05 11.54
C GLN A 209 4.41 -21.17 10.87
N VAL A 210 3.79 -22.23 10.33
CA VAL A 210 4.55 -23.30 9.66
C VAL A 210 4.90 -22.87 8.24
N LYS A 211 3.98 -22.20 7.55
CA LYS A 211 4.16 -21.77 6.17
C LYS A 211 4.92 -20.45 6.03
N TYR A 212 4.81 -19.56 7.02
CA TYR A 212 5.26 -18.18 6.91
C TYR A 212 6.24 -17.75 8.02
N ASP A 213 6.82 -18.68 8.80
CA ASP A 213 7.83 -18.40 9.83
C ASP A 213 8.94 -17.45 9.34
N LYS A 214 9.52 -17.74 8.17
CA LYS A 214 10.61 -16.94 7.59
C LYS A 214 10.18 -15.52 7.26
N LYS A 215 8.91 -15.31 6.89
CA LYS A 215 8.38 -13.96 6.60
C LYS A 215 8.22 -13.16 7.89
N ILE A 216 7.72 -13.79 8.95
CA ILE A 216 7.57 -13.13 10.26
C ILE A 216 8.94 -12.85 10.87
N GLU A 217 9.91 -13.76 10.74
CA GLU A 217 11.28 -13.51 11.23
C GLU A 217 11.98 -12.39 10.43
N ALA A 218 11.82 -12.36 9.11
CA ALA A 218 12.33 -11.26 8.30
C ALA A 218 11.68 -9.92 8.69
N TYR A 219 10.36 -9.91 8.91
CA TYR A 219 9.64 -8.73 9.39
C TYR A 219 10.14 -8.25 10.75
N ARG A 220 10.34 -9.19 11.69
CA ARG A 220 10.92 -8.92 13.00
C ARG A 220 12.29 -8.28 12.88
N GLN A 221 13.16 -8.85 12.05
CA GLN A 221 14.51 -8.35 11.85
C GLN A 221 14.49 -6.95 11.21
N LEU A 222 13.63 -6.73 10.21
CA LEU A 222 13.40 -5.43 9.58
C LEU A 222 13.05 -4.36 10.62
N LEU A 223 12.07 -4.63 11.48
CA LEU A 223 11.66 -3.69 12.51
C LEU A 223 12.81 -3.37 13.48
N ILE A 224 13.58 -4.37 13.90
CA ILE A 224 14.73 -4.17 14.79
C ILE A 224 15.79 -3.28 14.11
N ASP A 225 16.10 -3.52 12.84
CA ASP A 225 17.17 -2.82 12.13
C ASP A 225 16.77 -1.38 11.80
N VAL A 226 15.51 -1.12 11.43
CA VAL A 226 14.98 0.24 11.26
C VAL A 226 15.11 1.04 12.57
N ILE A 227 14.76 0.45 13.72
CA ILE A 227 14.85 1.12 15.02
C ILE A 227 16.31 1.39 15.42
N LYS A 228 17.21 0.43 15.17
CA LYS A 228 18.66 0.65 15.39
C LYS A 228 19.21 1.78 14.55
N LEU A 229 18.84 1.83 13.26
CA LEU A 229 19.23 2.91 12.37
C LEU A 229 18.70 4.26 12.85
N ILE A 230 17.42 4.35 13.26
CA ILE A 230 16.85 5.59 13.80
C ILE A 230 17.66 6.11 14.99
N ASN A 231 18.02 5.21 15.92
CA ASN A 231 18.83 5.57 17.08
C ASN A 231 20.24 6.05 16.69
N GLU A 232 20.90 5.38 15.73
CA GLU A 232 22.21 5.79 15.22
C GLU A 232 22.19 7.17 14.56
N TYR A 233 21.14 7.49 13.80
CA TYR A 233 21.00 8.79 13.13
C TYR A 233 20.82 9.97 14.09
N ASP A 234 20.36 9.73 15.31
CA ASP A 234 20.09 10.74 16.33
C ASP A 234 21.01 10.60 17.56
N ASP A 235 22.14 9.90 17.41
CA ASP A 235 23.15 9.66 18.46
C ASP A 235 22.57 9.08 19.77
N ARG A 236 21.56 8.21 19.67
CA ARG A 236 20.88 7.55 20.79
C ARG A 236 21.48 6.16 21.07
N PRO A 237 21.47 5.71 22.34
CA PRO A 237 21.99 4.39 22.69
C PRO A 237 21.09 3.27 22.16
N ASN A 238 21.68 2.31 21.44
CA ASN A 238 20.99 1.10 21.00
C ASN A 238 20.85 0.08 22.14
N LYS A 239 19.65 0.01 22.73
CA LYS A 239 19.28 -1.00 23.75
C LYS A 239 18.75 -2.27 23.07
N ASN A 240 19.64 -3.03 22.43
CA ASN A 240 19.28 -4.16 21.54
C ASN A 240 18.26 -5.13 22.13
N GLU A 241 18.43 -5.56 23.40
CA GLU A 241 17.50 -6.49 24.05
C GLU A 241 16.10 -5.89 24.23
N LYS A 242 16.01 -4.62 24.62
CA LYS A 242 14.73 -3.92 24.79
C LYS A 242 14.03 -3.67 23.45
N ILE A 243 14.79 -3.30 22.41
CA ILE A 243 14.25 -3.13 21.06
C ILE A 243 13.66 -4.44 20.57
N ALA A 244 14.39 -5.56 20.73
CA ALA A 244 13.90 -6.88 20.35
C ALA A 244 12.61 -7.25 21.12
N GLN A 245 12.57 -7.01 22.43
CA GLN A 245 11.38 -7.25 23.24
C GLN A 245 10.17 -6.41 22.79
N ASP A 246 10.37 -5.11 22.54
CA ASP A 246 9.29 -4.22 22.08
C ASP A 246 8.75 -4.62 20.70
N VAL A 247 9.64 -5.08 19.80
CA VAL A 247 9.26 -5.63 18.49
C VAL A 247 8.48 -6.93 18.64
N ASP A 248 8.89 -7.82 19.56
CA ASP A 248 8.17 -9.06 19.83
C ASP A 248 6.74 -8.81 20.35
N GLU A 249 6.57 -7.82 21.22
CA GLU A 249 5.26 -7.39 21.70
C GLU A 249 4.39 -6.78 20.59
N ILE A 250 5.00 -6.02 19.66
CA ILE A 250 4.30 -5.52 18.46
C ILE A 250 3.80 -6.69 17.60
N ILE A 251 4.65 -7.69 17.31
CA ILE A 251 4.28 -8.83 16.46
C ILE A 251 3.20 -9.69 17.15
N ASP A 252 3.29 -9.92 18.46
CA ASP A 252 2.24 -10.61 19.22
C ASP A 252 0.92 -9.82 19.18
N PHE A 253 0.97 -8.50 19.31
CA PHE A 253 -0.19 -7.64 19.20
C PHE A 253 -0.81 -7.68 17.79
N GLU A 254 -0.01 -7.58 16.73
CA GLU A 254 -0.49 -7.76 15.35
C GLU A 254 -1.07 -9.14 15.11
N THR A 255 -0.48 -10.19 15.69
CA THR A 255 -0.99 -11.56 15.61
C THR A 255 -2.37 -11.67 16.28
N LYS A 256 -2.58 -10.98 17.41
CA LYS A 256 -3.90 -10.89 18.06
C LYS A 256 -4.91 -10.14 17.19
N ILE A 257 -4.50 -9.08 16.49
CA ILE A 257 -5.35 -8.38 15.51
C ILE A 257 -5.70 -9.34 14.35
N ALA A 258 -4.73 -10.05 13.79
CA ALA A 258 -4.93 -11.01 12.70
C ALA A 258 -5.96 -12.10 13.06
N LYS A 259 -5.95 -12.59 14.30
CA LYS A 259 -6.92 -13.58 14.80
C LYS A 259 -8.36 -13.09 14.80
N ILE A 260 -8.58 -11.80 15.00
CA ILE A 260 -9.92 -11.21 15.04
C ILE A 260 -10.37 -10.62 13.69
N MET A 261 -9.45 -10.38 12.75
CA MET A 261 -9.75 -9.99 11.38
C MET A 261 -10.55 -11.05 10.65
N VAL A 262 -11.45 -10.60 9.79
CA VAL A 262 -12.21 -11.46 8.87
C VAL A 262 -11.33 -11.78 7.66
N ALA A 263 -11.30 -13.05 7.26
CA ALA A 263 -10.51 -13.52 6.13
C ALA A 263 -11.05 -13.00 4.79
N ASP A 264 -10.19 -12.87 3.79
CA ASP A 264 -10.57 -12.26 2.51
C ASP A 264 -11.60 -13.10 1.74
N GLU A 265 -11.60 -14.43 1.90
CA GLU A 265 -12.59 -15.33 1.31
C GLU A 265 -14.00 -15.04 1.83
N ASP A 266 -14.11 -14.79 3.14
CA ASP A 266 -15.39 -14.49 3.83
C ASP A 266 -15.90 -13.08 3.52
N ARG A 267 -15.06 -12.23 2.91
CA ARG A 267 -15.34 -10.83 2.55
C ARG A 267 -15.83 -10.66 1.11
N ARG A 268 -15.95 -11.74 0.34
CA ARG A 268 -16.42 -11.71 -1.06
C ARG A 268 -17.94 -11.53 -1.20
N ASP A 269 -18.70 -11.73 -0.12
CA ASP A 269 -20.14 -11.48 -0.11
C ASP A 269 -20.45 -9.99 0.14
N ASN A 270 -20.67 -9.26 -0.95
CA ASN A 270 -21.00 -7.84 -0.92
C ASN A 270 -22.31 -7.53 -0.16
N PHE A 271 -23.25 -8.47 -0.05
CA PHE A 271 -24.48 -8.25 0.71
C PHE A 271 -24.23 -8.30 2.21
N ARG A 272 -23.39 -9.23 2.67
CA ARG A 272 -22.95 -9.35 4.08
C ARG A 272 -22.20 -8.10 4.53
N SER A 273 -21.34 -7.57 3.66
CA SER A 273 -20.50 -6.40 3.92
C SER A 273 -21.27 -5.07 3.95
N TYR A 274 -22.51 -5.03 3.46
CA TYR A 274 -23.33 -3.81 3.45
C TYR A 274 -24.13 -3.63 4.75
N ASN A 275 -23.49 -3.11 5.80
CA ASN A 275 -24.19 -2.76 7.03
C ASN A 275 -24.36 -1.25 7.15
N LEU A 276 -25.48 -0.75 6.64
CA LEU A 276 -25.87 0.66 6.78
C LEU A 276 -26.18 0.99 8.24
N ARG A 277 -25.52 2.00 8.79
CA ARG A 277 -25.58 2.44 10.19
C ARG A 277 -25.52 3.96 10.27
N HIS A 278 -25.80 4.51 11.44
CA HIS A 278 -25.52 5.91 11.73
C HIS A 278 -24.08 6.08 12.20
N LEU A 279 -23.48 7.24 11.96
CA LEU A 279 -22.12 7.53 12.43
C LEU A 279 -22.00 7.37 13.95
N SER A 280 -23.05 7.72 14.70
CA SER A 280 -23.12 7.54 16.15
C SER A 280 -22.97 6.09 16.60
N ASP A 281 -23.29 5.12 15.75
CA ASP A 281 -23.15 3.69 16.07
C ASP A 281 -21.67 3.31 16.27
N MET A 282 -20.73 4.04 15.64
CA MET A 282 -19.29 3.84 15.87
C MET A 282 -18.88 4.22 17.30
N GLN A 283 -19.56 5.16 17.95
CA GLN A 283 -19.28 5.49 19.35
C GLN A 283 -19.63 4.32 20.28
N ASN A 284 -20.65 3.53 19.92
CA ASN A 284 -21.02 2.33 20.68
C ASN A 284 -20.08 1.16 20.40
N LEU A 285 -19.65 0.99 19.14
CA LEU A 285 -18.78 -0.12 18.73
C LEU A 285 -17.32 0.09 19.14
N MET A 286 -16.83 1.33 19.03
CA MET A 286 -15.45 1.72 19.34
C MET A 286 -15.42 2.97 20.27
N PRO A 287 -15.87 2.85 21.53
CA PRO A 287 -16.00 3.99 22.45
C PRO A 287 -14.67 4.61 22.90
N MET A 288 -13.53 3.98 22.63
CA MET A 288 -12.20 4.53 22.93
C MET A 288 -11.80 5.68 22.00
N ILE A 289 -12.51 5.85 20.89
CA ILE A 289 -12.28 6.92 19.92
C ILE A 289 -13.43 7.91 20.05
N ASP A 290 -13.09 9.19 20.23
CA ASP A 290 -14.05 10.27 20.05
C ASP A 290 -14.17 10.56 18.55
N TRP A 291 -15.16 9.94 17.91
CA TRP A 291 -15.37 10.03 16.47
C TRP A 291 -15.71 11.45 16.01
N SER A 292 -16.41 12.23 16.84
CA SER A 292 -16.72 13.62 16.53
C SER A 292 -15.43 14.45 16.48
N ARG A 293 -14.58 14.32 17.51
CA ARG A 293 -13.28 14.96 17.56
C ARG A 293 -12.36 14.50 16.42
N TYR A 294 -12.36 13.20 16.11
CA TYR A 294 -11.60 12.64 14.99
C TYR A 294 -11.99 13.30 13.67
N PHE A 295 -13.28 13.25 13.28
CA PHE A 295 -13.74 13.80 12.01
C PHE A 295 -13.61 15.32 11.92
N TYR A 296 -13.92 16.07 12.99
CA TYR A 296 -13.73 17.52 12.97
C TYR A 296 -12.27 17.94 12.87
N SER A 297 -11.35 17.09 13.33
CA SER A 297 -9.93 17.35 13.22
C SER A 297 -9.41 17.12 11.80
N ILE A 298 -9.81 16.03 11.15
CA ILE A 298 -9.22 15.61 9.87
C ILE A 298 -9.97 16.17 8.65
N LEU A 299 -11.26 16.51 8.79
CA LEU A 299 -12.09 16.96 7.66
C LEU A 299 -12.18 18.48 7.56
N PRO A 300 -12.34 19.03 6.34
CA PRO A 300 -12.53 20.46 6.14
C PRO A 300 -13.81 20.96 6.81
N HIS A 301 -13.80 22.21 7.26
CA HIS A 301 -14.94 22.80 7.98
C HIS A 301 -16.27 22.75 7.20
N SER A 302 -16.21 22.77 5.87
CA SER A 302 -17.38 22.69 4.99
C SER A 302 -18.21 21.41 5.16
N VAL A 303 -17.64 20.32 5.67
CA VAL A 303 -18.35 19.05 5.90
C VAL A 303 -18.70 18.80 7.38
N HIS A 304 -18.32 19.70 8.30
CA HIS A 304 -18.61 19.52 9.73
C HIS A 304 -20.12 19.43 10.00
N LYS A 305 -20.94 20.22 9.29
CA LYS A 305 -22.40 20.13 9.41
C LYS A 305 -22.94 18.75 8.98
N TYR A 306 -22.34 18.13 7.96
CA TYR A 306 -22.75 16.78 7.54
C TYR A 306 -22.45 15.75 8.63
N ILE A 307 -21.26 15.81 9.23
CA ILE A 307 -20.86 14.94 10.35
C ILE A 307 -21.74 15.17 11.58
N ALA A 308 -22.03 16.43 11.92
CA ALA A 308 -22.89 16.81 13.05
C ALA A 308 -24.32 16.27 12.94
N ASN A 309 -24.80 16.04 11.71
CA ASN A 309 -26.13 15.52 11.42
C ASN A 309 -26.23 13.99 11.49
N ASP A 310 -25.20 13.31 12.01
CA ASP A 310 -25.16 11.87 12.20
C ASP A 310 -25.49 11.07 10.93
N PRO A 311 -24.64 11.22 9.89
CA PRO A 311 -24.93 10.70 8.58
C PRO A 311 -24.93 9.17 8.54
N ASN A 312 -25.55 8.61 7.50
CA ASN A 312 -25.42 7.19 7.22
C ASN A 312 -23.97 6.83 6.85
N VAL A 313 -23.51 5.71 7.36
CA VAL A 313 -22.19 5.11 7.10
C VAL A 313 -22.37 3.62 6.81
N VAL A 314 -21.39 3.01 6.16
CA VAL A 314 -21.33 1.56 5.97
C VAL A 314 -20.24 1.00 6.87
N ILE A 315 -20.58 0.04 7.74
CA ILE A 315 -19.59 -0.67 8.55
C ILE A 315 -19.44 -2.07 7.97
N ILE A 316 -18.28 -2.37 7.37
CA ILE A 316 -18.08 -3.61 6.63
C ILE A 316 -18.05 -4.79 7.61
N GLU A 317 -17.24 -4.70 8.67
CA GLU A 317 -17.10 -5.76 9.67
C GLU A 317 -17.49 -5.30 11.08
N ILE A 318 -18.80 -5.33 11.40
CA ILE A 318 -19.30 -4.91 12.72
C ILE A 318 -18.67 -5.72 13.86
N ASP A 319 -18.57 -7.04 13.70
CA ASP A 319 -18.03 -7.92 14.74
C ASP A 319 -16.54 -7.67 14.97
N TYR A 320 -15.80 -7.35 13.91
CA TYR A 320 -14.40 -6.92 14.04
C TYR A 320 -14.29 -5.66 14.89
N MET A 321 -15.13 -4.63 14.65
CA MET A 321 -15.11 -3.38 15.44
C MET A 321 -15.29 -3.62 16.94
N ARG A 322 -16.13 -4.59 17.33
CA ARG A 322 -16.29 -4.97 18.75
C ARG A 322 -15.04 -5.66 19.29
N ARG A 323 -14.52 -6.67 18.56
CA ARG A 323 -13.34 -7.45 18.99
C ARG A 323 -12.08 -6.59 19.09
N ILE A 324 -11.86 -5.67 18.13
CA ILE A 324 -10.69 -4.79 18.17
C ILE A 324 -10.78 -3.81 19.33
N THR A 325 -11.98 -3.34 19.68
CA THR A 325 -12.20 -2.51 20.88
C THR A 325 -11.86 -3.25 22.15
N GLU A 326 -12.28 -4.51 22.30
CA GLU A 326 -11.93 -5.34 23.45
C GLU A 326 -10.42 -5.58 23.53
N LEU A 327 -9.80 -5.90 22.40
CA LEU A 327 -8.36 -6.10 22.31
C LEU A 327 -7.60 -4.83 22.72
N LEU A 328 -7.96 -3.67 22.17
CA LEU A 328 -7.36 -2.38 22.52
C LEU A 328 -7.52 -2.03 24.01
N ARG A 329 -8.69 -2.30 24.60
CA ARG A 329 -8.92 -2.08 26.05
C ARG A 329 -8.04 -2.96 26.93
N SER A 330 -7.73 -4.17 26.48
CA SER A 330 -6.91 -5.13 27.23
C SER A 330 -5.41 -5.02 26.98
N THR A 331 -5.00 -4.19 26.02
CA THR A 331 -3.59 -4.03 25.63
C THR A 331 -2.99 -2.81 26.33
N ASP A 332 -1.75 -2.96 26.79
CA ASP A 332 -0.99 -1.84 27.38
C ASP A 332 -0.91 -0.66 26.38
N PRO A 333 -1.32 0.56 26.77
CA PRO A 333 -1.18 1.77 25.97
C PRO A 333 0.20 2.00 25.36
N ARG A 334 1.26 1.56 26.05
CA ARG A 334 2.64 1.63 25.55
C ARG A 334 2.83 0.75 24.32
N VAL A 335 2.30 -0.48 24.33
CA VAL A 335 2.37 -1.41 23.18
C VAL A 335 1.56 -0.85 22.01
N ILE A 336 0.37 -0.31 22.27
CA ILE A 336 -0.45 0.36 21.24
C ILE A 336 0.31 1.54 20.62
N THR A 337 0.96 2.36 21.44
CA THR A 337 1.73 3.53 20.99
C THR A 337 2.95 3.11 20.17
N ASN A 338 3.70 2.11 20.63
CA ASN A 338 4.83 1.54 19.91
C ASN A 338 4.38 0.98 18.55
N TYR A 339 3.30 0.21 18.52
CA TYR A 339 2.71 -0.30 17.29
C TYR A 339 2.37 0.82 16.31
N VAL A 340 1.64 1.83 16.78
CA VAL A 340 1.19 2.97 15.97
C VAL A 340 2.37 3.73 15.35
N PHE A 341 3.41 4.04 16.14
CA PHE A 341 4.56 4.77 15.61
C PHE A 341 5.46 3.92 14.72
N THR A 342 5.53 2.61 14.94
CA THR A 342 6.16 1.69 13.99
C THR A 342 5.41 1.69 12.65
N ARG A 343 4.08 1.60 12.66
CA ARG A 343 3.25 1.72 11.45
C ARG A 343 3.37 3.08 10.77
N PHE A 344 3.51 4.15 11.55
CA PHE A 344 3.75 5.47 11.00
C PHE A 344 5.11 5.55 10.31
N THR A 345 6.15 5.01 10.94
CA THR A 345 7.53 5.01 10.44
C THR A 345 7.68 4.29 9.12
N SER A 346 6.96 3.19 8.90
CA SER A 346 7.02 2.46 7.63
C SER A 346 6.53 3.29 6.42
N LEU A 347 5.78 4.37 6.64
CA LEU A 347 5.38 5.30 5.58
C LEU A 347 6.40 6.41 5.29
N TRP A 348 7.55 6.39 5.96
CA TRP A 348 8.63 7.33 5.72
C TRP A 348 9.81 6.71 5.00
N GLU A 349 9.81 5.40 4.77
CA GLU A 349 10.93 4.61 4.23
C GLU A 349 11.64 5.29 3.05
N GLU A 350 10.88 5.72 2.04
CA GLU A 350 11.40 6.41 0.83
C GLU A 350 11.98 7.83 1.08
N GLU A 351 11.83 8.37 2.28
CA GLU A 351 12.24 9.73 2.67
C GLU A 351 13.37 9.76 3.71
N LEU A 352 13.82 8.59 4.21
CA LEU A 352 14.84 8.50 5.27
C LEU A 352 16.29 8.40 4.75
N GLY A 353 16.46 8.05 3.47
CA GLY A 353 17.75 7.93 2.80
C GLY A 353 18.27 6.50 2.65
N GLU A 354 19.37 6.34 1.94
CA GLU A 354 19.82 5.06 1.36
C GLU A 354 20.10 3.97 2.39
N ARG A 355 20.56 4.33 3.60
CA ARG A 355 20.80 3.33 4.66
C ARG A 355 19.51 2.63 5.11
N PHE A 356 18.37 3.31 5.01
CA PHE A 356 17.07 2.70 5.29
C PHE A 356 16.59 1.86 4.11
N ASP A 357 16.79 2.34 2.87
CA ASP A 357 16.50 1.58 1.65
C ASP A 357 17.25 0.24 1.63
N ASP A 358 18.52 0.24 2.02
CA ASP A 358 19.35 -0.97 2.07
C ASP A 358 18.80 -2.02 3.04
N VAL A 359 18.19 -1.60 4.16
CA VAL A 359 17.59 -2.50 5.15
C VAL A 359 16.28 -3.11 4.63
N LEU A 360 15.58 -2.44 3.73
CA LEU A 360 14.32 -2.92 3.13
C LEU A 360 14.54 -3.91 1.99
N GLN A 361 15.75 -3.97 1.43
CA GLN A 361 16.10 -4.84 0.30
C GLN A 361 16.61 -6.23 0.73
N VAL A 362 16.76 -6.48 2.04
CA VAL A 362 17.22 -7.74 2.64
C VAL A 362 16.03 -8.56 3.10
#